data_AF-R7A912-F1
#
_entry.id   AF-R7A912-F1
#
_cell.length_a   1.000
_cell.length_b   1.000
_cell.length_c   1.000
_cell.angle_alpha   90.00
_cell.angle_beta   90.00
_cell.angle_gamma   90.00
#
_symmetry.space_group_name_H-M   'P 1'
#
loop_
_entity.id
_entity.type
_entity.pdbx_description
1 polymer ?
#
loop_
_entity_poly.entity_id
_entity_poly.type
_entity_poly.pdbx_seq_one_letter_code
_entity_poly.pdbx_strand_id
1 'polypeptide(L)'
;MAEKYDMPILYSCHPRSKKRLETSGFKLDPRVIQHEPLGFHDYNCLQMNAYAVVSDSGTLPEESSFFTSVGHPFPAICIRTSTERPEALDKGDFILAGIDERSLLQAVDIAVELNKNNDLGIPVPDYVDENVSTKVVKIIQSYTGVVNKMVWRKF
;
A
#
# COMPACT_ATOMS: atom_id res chain seq x y z
N MET A 1 11.32 10.20 12.07
CA MET A 1 9.98 10.69 11.66
C MET A 1 9.25 11.42 12.78
N ALA A 2 8.98 10.76 13.92
CA ALA A 2 8.23 11.37 15.03
C ALA A 2 8.85 12.70 15.49
N GLU A 3 10.16 12.75 15.67
CA GLU A 3 10.89 13.96 16.04
C GLU A 3 10.88 15.03 14.94
N LYS A 4 11.12 14.65 13.68
CA LYS A 4 11.23 15.58 12.54
C LYS A 4 9.91 16.32 12.27
N TYR A 5 8.80 15.59 12.28
CA TYR A 5 7.49 16.15 11.93
C TYR A 5 6.70 16.62 13.16
N ASP A 6 7.10 16.21 14.37
CA ASP A 6 6.38 16.46 15.62
C ASP A 6 4.89 16.10 15.56
N MET A 7 4.60 14.94 14.96
CA MET A 7 3.24 14.42 14.73
C MET A 7 3.07 13.03 15.35
N PRO A 8 1.84 12.65 15.75
CA PRO A 8 1.55 11.29 16.18
C PRO A 8 1.75 10.30 15.02
N ILE A 9 2.36 9.16 15.33
CA ILE A 9 2.51 8.04 14.39
C ILE A 9 1.61 6.92 14.87
N LEU A 10 0.53 6.66 14.13
CA LEU A 10 -0.26 5.45 14.37
C LEU A 10 0.44 4.27 13.71
N TYR A 11 0.97 3.36 14.51
CA TYR A 11 1.60 2.14 14.04
C TYR A 11 0.66 0.95 14.23
N SER A 12 0.00 0.53 13.14
CA SER A 12 -0.75 -0.73 13.08
C SER A 12 0.24 -1.90 13.16
N CYS A 13 0.55 -2.31 14.39
CA CYS A 13 1.65 -3.20 14.67
C CYS A 13 1.19 -4.66 14.57
N HIS A 14 1.58 -5.35 13.51
CA HIS A 14 1.29 -6.79 13.39
C HIS A 14 1.85 -7.56 14.60
N PRO A 15 1.16 -8.60 15.13
CA PRO A 15 1.61 -9.34 16.31
C PRO A 15 3.06 -9.85 16.24
N ARG A 16 3.53 -10.21 15.04
CA ARG A 16 4.94 -10.59 14.78
C ARG A 16 5.92 -9.43 15.04
N SER A 17 5.60 -8.22 14.58
CA SER A 17 6.42 -7.02 14.77
C SER A 17 6.42 -6.59 16.23
N LYS A 18 5.28 -6.66 16.92
CA LYS A 18 5.13 -6.38 18.35
C LYS A 18 6.07 -7.24 19.19
N LYS A 19 6.04 -8.57 18.97
CA LYS A 19 6.94 -9.51 19.66
C LYS A 19 8.41 -9.23 19.40
N ARG A 20 8.77 -8.81 18.18
CA ARG A 20 10.15 -8.45 17.82
C ARG A 20 10.62 -7.20 18.55
N LEU A 21 9.77 -6.17 18.64
CA LEU A 21 10.06 -4.96 19.41
C LEU A 21 10.30 -5.28 20.88
N GLU A 22 9.41 -6.05 21.50
CA GLU A 22 9.53 -6.50 22.89
C GLU A 22 10.84 -7.26 23.13
N THR A 23 11.18 -8.21 22.25
CA THR A 23 12.40 -9.02 22.39
C THR A 23 13.67 -8.18 22.18
N SER A 24 13.62 -7.17 21.32
CA SER A 24 14.77 -6.30 21.03
C SER A 24 15.04 -5.27 22.13
N GLY A 25 14.08 -5.00 23.01
CA GLY A 25 14.17 -3.90 23.98
C GLY A 25 14.13 -2.51 23.35
N PHE A 26 13.78 -2.41 22.06
CA PHE A 26 13.70 -1.14 21.35
C PHE A 26 12.58 -0.27 21.93
N LYS A 27 12.92 0.97 22.28
CA LYS A 27 11.97 1.95 22.80
C LYS A 27 11.46 2.82 21.66
N LEU A 28 10.16 2.77 21.43
CA LEU A 28 9.49 3.67 20.50
C LEU A 28 9.43 5.08 21.07
N ASP A 29 9.43 6.08 20.20
CA ASP A 29 9.16 7.47 20.58
C ASP A 29 7.76 7.57 21.24
N PRO A 30 7.56 8.41 22.27
CA PRO A 30 6.26 8.55 22.95
C PRO A 30 5.08 8.94 22.03
N ARG A 31 5.35 9.53 20.86
CA ARG A 31 4.33 9.88 19.86
C ARG A 31 3.90 8.69 18.99
N VAL A 32 4.59 7.55 19.10
CA VAL A 32 4.22 6.33 18.38
C VAL A 32 3.14 5.59 19.16
N ILE A 33 1.93 5.62 18.61
CA ILE A 33 0.76 4.95 19.15
C ILE A 33 0.68 3.58 18.49
N GLN A 34 1.01 2.53 19.24
CA GLN A 34 0.80 1.17 18.78
C GLN A 34 -0.68 0.83 18.83
N HIS A 35 -1.22 0.36 17.71
CA HIS A 35 -2.62 -0.07 17.60
C HIS A 35 -2.66 -1.53 17.15
N GLU A 36 -3.66 -2.27 17.63
CA GLU A 36 -3.97 -3.60 17.10
C GLU A 36 -4.45 -3.48 15.64
N PRO A 37 -4.41 -4.54 14.82
CA PRO A 37 -4.85 -4.45 13.42
C PRO A 37 -6.26 -3.85 13.29
N LEU A 38 -6.40 -2.82 12.46
CA LEU A 38 -7.67 -2.14 12.19
C LEU A 38 -8.57 -3.00 11.30
N GLY A 39 -9.88 -2.79 11.40
CA GLY A 39 -10.82 -3.29 10.40
C GLY A 39 -10.62 -2.60 9.05
N PHE A 40 -11.06 -3.24 7.96
CA PHE A 40 -10.84 -2.76 6.60
C PHE A 40 -11.30 -1.31 6.37
N HIS A 41 -12.53 -0.97 6.80
CA HIS A 41 -13.08 0.38 6.62
C HIS A 41 -12.33 1.43 7.45
N ASP A 42 -11.96 1.10 8.70
CA ASP A 42 -11.22 2.01 9.56
C ASP A 42 -9.80 2.26 9.02
N TYR A 43 -9.17 1.21 8.49
CA TYR A 43 -7.85 1.31 7.87
C TYR A 43 -7.87 2.18 6.61
N ASN A 44 -8.90 2.04 5.76
CA ASN A 44 -9.09 2.89 4.59
C ASN A 44 -9.32 4.35 4.99
N CYS A 45 -10.16 4.59 6.00
CA CYS A 45 -10.39 5.92 6.54
C CYS A 45 -9.09 6.54 7.07
N LEU A 46 -8.28 5.77 7.79
CA LEU A 46 -6.97 6.20 8.26
C LEU A 46 -6.04 6.60 7.10
N GLN A 47 -5.91 5.75 6.08
CA GLN A 47 -5.04 6.01 4.93
C GLN A 47 -5.41 7.32 4.22
N MET A 48 -6.70 7.53 3.93
CA MET A 48 -7.20 8.73 3.25
C MET A 48 -6.97 10.03 4.02
N ASN A 49 -6.83 9.97 5.35
CA ASN A 49 -6.69 11.14 6.21
C ASN A 49 -5.27 11.28 6.81
N ALA A 50 -4.35 10.38 6.45
CA ALA A 50 -3.00 10.41 6.97
C ALA A 50 -2.19 11.54 6.33
N TYR A 51 -1.32 12.17 7.12
CA TYR A 51 -0.32 13.10 6.59
C TYR A 51 0.61 12.42 5.58
N ALA A 52 1.01 11.19 5.87
CA ALA A 52 1.72 10.31 4.97
C ALA A 52 1.50 8.86 5.41
N VAL A 53 1.43 7.94 4.46
CA VAL A 53 1.34 6.50 4.71
C VAL A 53 2.69 5.88 4.38
N VAL A 54 3.32 5.26 5.39
CA VAL A 54 4.57 4.52 5.24
C VAL A 54 4.28 3.04 5.48
N SER A 55 4.51 2.19 4.48
CA SER A 55 4.12 0.79 4.55
C SER A 55 5.07 -0.13 3.77
N ASP A 56 5.23 -1.36 4.26
CA ASP A 56 5.86 -2.47 3.53
C ASP A 56 4.83 -3.41 2.87
N SER A 57 3.54 -3.07 2.93
CA SER A 57 2.48 -3.86 2.30
C SER A 57 2.68 -3.99 0.80
N GLY A 58 2.47 -5.19 0.27
CA GLY A 58 2.42 -5.43 -1.18
C GLY A 58 1.21 -4.77 -1.86
N THR A 59 0.18 -4.41 -1.10
CA THR A 59 -1.03 -3.73 -1.62
C THR A 59 -0.90 -2.21 -1.65
N LEU A 60 0.11 -1.62 -0.99
CA LEU A 60 0.27 -0.16 -0.95
C LEU A 60 0.23 0.48 -2.35
N PRO A 61 0.88 -0.08 -3.39
CA PRO A 61 0.81 0.48 -4.74
C PRO A 61 -0.60 0.41 -5.37
N GLU A 62 -1.35 -0.66 -5.11
CA GLU A 62 -2.73 -0.82 -5.60
C GLU A 62 -3.69 0.11 -4.85
N GLU A 63 -3.51 0.24 -3.53
CA GLU A 63 -4.29 1.13 -2.66
C GLU A 63 -4.07 2.59 -3.06
N SER A 64 -2.82 3.05 -3.18
CA SER A 64 -2.54 4.44 -3.55
C SER A 64 -3.07 4.80 -4.94
N SER A 65 -3.00 3.88 -5.89
CA SER A 65 -3.61 4.04 -7.22
C SER A 65 -5.14 4.09 -7.18
N PHE A 66 -5.77 3.18 -6.42
CA PHE A 66 -7.22 3.14 -6.23
C PHE A 66 -7.73 4.44 -5.62
N PHE A 67 -7.11 4.91 -4.53
CA PHE A 67 -7.54 6.12 -3.84
C PHE A 67 -7.34 7.37 -4.70
N THR A 68 -6.32 7.41 -5.55
CA THR A 68 -6.17 8.43 -6.60
C THR A 68 -7.35 8.39 -7.58
N SER A 69 -7.79 7.19 -8.00
CA SER A 69 -8.90 7.02 -8.95
C SER A 69 -10.26 7.50 -8.45
N VAL A 70 -10.48 7.48 -7.14
CA VAL A 70 -11.72 7.92 -6.49
C VAL A 70 -11.62 9.33 -5.89
N GLY A 71 -10.55 10.07 -6.20
CA GLY A 71 -10.38 11.46 -5.78
C GLY A 71 -9.94 11.67 -4.33
N HIS A 72 -9.35 10.65 -3.70
CA HIS A 72 -8.83 10.68 -2.33
C HIS A 72 -7.34 10.29 -2.25
N PRO A 73 -6.45 10.89 -3.06
CA PRO A 73 -5.03 10.53 -3.06
C PRO A 73 -4.39 10.81 -1.69
N PHE A 74 -3.44 9.96 -1.29
CA PHE A 74 -2.65 10.18 -0.08
C PHE A 74 -1.15 9.99 -0.37
N PRO A 75 -0.24 10.62 0.40
CA PRO A 75 1.20 10.44 0.19
C PRO A 75 1.61 9.01 0.58
N ALA A 76 1.97 8.20 -0.42
CA ALA A 76 2.30 6.78 -0.24
C ALA A 76 3.82 6.54 -0.34
N ILE A 77 4.40 5.95 0.71
CA ILE A 77 5.83 5.66 0.78
C ILE A 77 6.04 4.18 1.10
N CYS A 78 6.74 3.49 0.20
CA CYS A 78 7.07 2.08 0.35
C CYS A 78 8.44 1.89 0.99
N ILE A 79 8.50 1.22 2.14
CA ILE A 79 9.76 0.90 2.86
C ILE A 79 10.33 -0.46 2.47
N ARG A 80 10.34 -0.75 1.16
CA ARG A 80 10.96 -1.94 0.56
C ARG A 80 12.11 -1.52 -0.35
N THR A 81 12.99 -2.46 -0.68
CA THR A 81 14.09 -2.25 -1.63
C THR A 81 13.71 -2.60 -3.08
N SER A 82 12.55 -3.21 -3.29
CA SER A 82 11.99 -3.57 -4.59
C SER A 82 10.47 -3.71 -4.52
N THR A 83 9.83 -3.65 -5.69
CA THR A 83 8.38 -3.81 -5.87
C THR A 83 8.06 -4.80 -6.99
N GLU A 84 7.02 -5.59 -6.81
CA GLU A 84 6.37 -6.43 -7.81
C GLU A 84 5.26 -5.70 -8.58
N ARG A 85 5.09 -4.39 -8.34
CA ARG A 85 4.12 -3.50 -8.99
C ARG A 85 4.80 -2.34 -9.72
N PRO A 86 5.64 -2.61 -10.75
CA PRO A 86 6.29 -1.55 -11.53
C PRO A 86 5.29 -0.61 -12.19
N GLU A 87 4.11 -1.11 -12.57
CA GLU A 87 3.05 -0.34 -13.22
C GLU A 87 2.55 0.85 -12.37
N ALA A 88 2.50 0.71 -11.04
CA ALA A 88 2.12 1.79 -10.13
C ALA A 88 3.27 2.80 -9.92
N LEU A 89 4.53 2.36 -10.03
CA LEU A 89 5.69 3.24 -10.01
C LEU A 89 5.72 4.11 -11.28
N ASP A 90 5.45 3.51 -12.44
CA ASP A 90 5.36 4.20 -13.74
C ASP A 90 4.29 5.30 -13.74
N LYS A 91 3.26 5.16 -12.88
CA LYS A 91 2.19 6.13 -12.72
C LYS A 91 2.42 7.15 -11.62
N GLY A 92 3.49 7.03 -10.84
CA GLY A 92 3.80 7.95 -9.75
C GLY A 92 2.86 7.81 -8.55
N ASP A 93 2.24 6.64 -8.36
CA ASP A 93 1.26 6.43 -7.28
C ASP A 93 1.91 6.27 -5.89
N PHE A 94 3.22 6.00 -5.82
CA PHE A 94 3.96 5.90 -4.56
C PHE A 94 5.46 6.13 -4.76
N ILE A 95 6.20 6.37 -3.67
CA ILE A 95 7.66 6.47 -3.68
C ILE A 95 8.29 5.23 -3.02
N LEU A 96 9.21 4.55 -3.71
CA LEU A 96 10.03 3.48 -3.15
C LEU A 96 11.20 4.09 -2.36
N ALA A 97 11.09 4.13 -1.04
CA ALA A 97 12.07 4.80 -0.18
C ALA A 97 13.25 3.93 0.25
N GLY A 98 13.15 2.60 0.14
CA GLY A 98 14.12 1.72 0.77
C GLY A 98 13.94 1.65 2.28
N ILE A 99 15.02 1.29 2.99
CA ILE A 99 15.00 1.03 4.45
C ILE A 99 15.94 1.94 5.24
N ASP A 100 16.63 2.87 4.58
CA ASP A 100 17.51 3.81 5.26
C ASP A 100 16.75 5.08 5.67
N GLU A 101 17.18 5.67 6.78
CA GLU A 101 16.52 6.81 7.38
C GLU A 101 16.49 8.03 6.46
N ARG A 102 17.59 8.33 5.77
CA ARG A 102 17.71 9.53 4.94
C ARG A 102 16.77 9.46 3.75
N SER A 103 16.75 8.34 3.04
CA SER A 103 15.87 8.13 1.88
C SER A 103 14.40 8.15 2.30
N LEU A 104 14.05 7.53 3.43
CA LEU A 104 12.69 7.58 3.97
C LEU A 104 12.24 9.00 4.28
N LEU A 105 13.06 9.79 4.98
CA LEU A 105 12.71 11.16 5.33
C LEU A 105 12.58 12.05 4.09
N GLN A 106 13.43 11.85 3.08
CA GLN A 106 13.34 12.56 1.80
C GLN A 106 12.08 12.16 1.01
N ALA A 107 11.77 10.86 0.96
CA ALA A 107 10.59 10.36 0.26
C ALA A 107 9.30 10.91 0.88
N VAL A 108 9.22 10.99 2.22
CA VAL A 108 8.06 11.58 2.90
C VAL A 108 7.93 13.07 2.56
N ASP A 109 9.02 13.85 2.60
CA ASP A 109 8.97 15.27 2.24
C ASP A 109 8.45 15.47 0.81
N ILE A 110 8.99 14.71 -0.14
CA ILE A 110 8.62 14.80 -1.56
C ILE A 110 7.15 14.39 -1.75
N ALA A 111 6.75 13.24 -1.23
CA ALA A 111 5.38 12.73 -1.41
C ALA A 111 4.33 13.70 -0.85
N VAL A 112 4.59 14.28 0.32
CA VAL A 112 3.69 15.26 0.95
C VAL A 112 3.62 16.54 0.13
N GLU A 113 4.76 17.05 -0.33
CA GLU A 113 4.82 18.30 -1.08
C GLU A 113 4.13 18.17 -2.45
N LEU A 114 4.36 17.07 -3.16
CA LEU A 114 3.69 16.78 -4.43
C LEU A 114 2.16 16.67 -4.25
N ASN A 115 1.69 15.96 -3.22
CA ASN A 115 0.26 15.88 -2.93
C ASN A 115 -0.36 17.24 -2.59
N LYS A 116 0.33 18.09 -1.82
CA LYS A 116 -0.13 19.45 -1.50
C LYS A 116 -0.27 20.33 -2.74
N ASN A 117 0.66 20.18 -3.69
CA ASN A 117 0.67 20.92 -4.94
C ASN A 117 -0.28 20.31 -5.99
N ASN A 118 -0.96 19.22 -5.65
CA ASN A 118 -1.82 18.44 -6.56
C ASN A 118 -1.04 17.90 -7.78
N ASP A 119 0.27 17.68 -7.62
CA ASP A 119 1.16 17.01 -8.57
C ASP A 119 1.10 15.49 -8.35
N LEU A 120 -0.09 14.94 -8.57
CA LEU A 120 -0.42 13.57 -8.24
C LEU A 120 0.02 12.59 -9.35
N GLY A 121 0.18 11.34 -8.96
CA GLY A 121 0.15 10.23 -9.92
C GLY A 121 -1.19 10.12 -10.65
N ILE A 122 -1.28 9.16 -11.57
CA ILE A 122 -2.53 8.85 -12.28
C ILE A 122 -2.94 7.41 -12.01
N PRO A 123 -4.23 7.07 -11.95
CA PRO A 123 -4.65 5.69 -11.74
C PRO A 123 -4.04 4.73 -12.77
N VAL A 124 -3.54 3.59 -12.30
CA VAL A 124 -3.08 2.50 -13.17
C VAL A 124 -4.30 1.98 -13.93
N PRO A 125 -4.29 2.03 -15.28
CA PRO A 125 -5.44 1.63 -16.08
C PRO A 125 -5.90 0.18 -15.86
N ASP A 126 -4.98 -0.72 -15.49
CA ASP A 126 -5.30 -2.13 -15.25
C ASP A 126 -5.91 -2.39 -13.86
N TYR A 127 -5.96 -1.38 -12.97
CA TYR A 127 -6.51 -1.52 -11.62
C TYR A 127 -7.95 -0.98 -11.49
N VAL A 128 -8.44 -0.22 -12.48
CA VAL A 128 -9.74 0.48 -12.39
C VAL A 128 -10.93 -0.38 -12.84
N ASP A 129 -10.70 -1.64 -13.18
CA ASP A 129 -11.77 -2.57 -13.54
C ASP A 129 -12.66 -2.91 -12.33
N GLU A 130 -13.92 -2.48 -12.34
CA GLU A 130 -14.86 -2.78 -11.24
C GLU A 130 -15.53 -4.17 -11.35
N ASN A 131 -15.42 -4.82 -12.51
CA ASN A 131 -16.16 -6.05 -12.81
C ASN A 131 -15.27 -7.31 -12.82
N VAL A 132 -14.13 -7.30 -12.12
CA VAL A 132 -13.17 -8.42 -12.06
C VAL A 132 -13.84 -9.73 -11.68
N SER A 133 -14.72 -9.74 -10.68
CA SER A 133 -15.47 -10.94 -10.26
C SER A 133 -16.26 -11.57 -11.41
N THR A 134 -16.89 -10.74 -12.25
CA THR A 134 -17.63 -11.18 -13.44
C THR A 134 -16.68 -11.75 -14.50
N LYS A 135 -15.52 -11.11 -14.73
CA LYS A 135 -14.49 -11.62 -15.66
C LYS A 135 -14.01 -13.00 -15.23
N VAL A 136 -13.71 -13.18 -13.95
CA VAL A 136 -13.24 -14.46 -13.39
C VAL A 136 -14.26 -15.57 -13.56
N VAL A 137 -15.54 -15.34 -13.23
CA VAL A 137 -16.61 -16.34 -13.41
C VAL A 137 -16.72 -16.77 -14.88
N LYS A 138 -16.69 -15.82 -15.81
CA LYS A 138 -16.75 -16.11 -17.26
C LYS A 138 -15.54 -16.91 -17.74
N ILE A 139 -14.34 -16.59 -17.25
CA ILE A 139 -13.11 -17.33 -17.58
C ILE A 139 -13.20 -18.78 -17.07
N ILE A 140 -13.58 -18.99 -15.80
CA ILE A 140 -13.71 -20.32 -15.22
C ILE A 140 -14.71 -21.17 -16.01
N GLN A 141 -15.89 -20.62 -16.29
CA GLN A 141 -16.94 -21.31 -17.05
C GLN A 141 -16.46 -21.69 -18.45
N SER A 142 -15.72 -20.79 -19.12
CA SER A 142 -15.24 -21.01 -20.49
C SER A 142 -14.12 -22.05 -20.57
N TYR A 143 -13.16 -22.01 -19.64
CA TYR A 143 -11.94 -22.81 -19.74
C TYR A 143 -12.01 -24.16 -19.04
N THR A 144 -12.95 -24.40 -18.13
CA THR A 144 -13.02 -25.68 -17.39
C THR A 144 -13.17 -26.88 -18.35
N GLY A 145 -14.09 -26.81 -19.33
CA GLY A 145 -14.26 -27.86 -20.33
C GLY A 145 -13.04 -28.02 -21.23
N VAL A 146 -12.45 -26.91 -21.66
CA VAL A 146 -11.24 -26.88 -22.51
C VAL A 146 -10.07 -27.54 -21.80
N VAL A 147 -9.80 -27.18 -20.55
CA VAL A 147 -8.70 -27.73 -19.74
C VAL A 147 -8.91 -29.22 -19.47
N ASN A 148 -10.12 -29.65 -19.11
CA ASN A 148 -10.42 -31.07 -18.91
C ASN A 148 -10.11 -31.90 -20.16
N LYS A 149 -10.47 -31.41 -21.35
CA LYS A 149 -10.23 -32.12 -22.61
C LYS A 149 -8.77 -32.05 -23.06
N MET A 150 -8.17 -30.86 -23.04
CA MET A 150 -6.87 -30.60 -23.69
C MET A 150 -5.67 -30.90 -22.79
N VAL A 151 -5.79 -30.64 -21.49
CA VAL A 151 -4.71 -30.86 -20.52
C VAL A 151 -4.87 -32.24 -19.88
N TRP A 152 -6.04 -32.50 -19.28
CA TRP A 152 -6.26 -33.71 -18.49
C TRP A 152 -6.72 -34.93 -19.29
N ARG A 153 -7.04 -34.76 -20.58
CA ARG A 153 -7.54 -35.84 -21.47
C ARG A 153 -8.73 -36.61 -20.87
N LYS A 154 -9.61 -35.91 -20.15
CA LYS A 154 -10.87 -36.46 -19.65
C LYS A 154 -11.89 -36.45 -20.80
N PHE A 155 -12.31 -37.65 -21.22
CA PHE A 155 -13.33 -37.88 -22.24
C PHE A 155 -14.62 -38.34 -21.59
#